data_AF-A0A7R9HAS1-F1
#
_entry.id   AF-A0A7R9HAS1-F1
#
_cell.length_a   1.000
_cell.length_b   1.000
_cell.length_c   1.000
_cell.angle_alpha   90.00
_cell.angle_beta   90.00
_cell.angle_gamma   90.00
#
_symmetry.space_group_name_H-M   'P 1'
#
loop_
_entity.id
_entity.type
_entity.pdbx_description
1 polymer ?
#
loop_
_entity_poly.entity_id
_entity_poly.type
_entity_poly.pdbx_seq_one_letter_code
_entity_poly.pdbx_strand_id
1 'polypeptide(L)'
;TNSRLCGLSGYDLVPSNQDKRSFQRCLKCTNLMPAGTALSAVPGPQVGSHVTSGISRFVSLSERTGCQEGDVPPPSRQNSTERLSQLREVMRAAGVTGYIILSADDHQSAFLPDHDKRRHFISGFTGSAGDAVVTLTSAALWTDSRYYQEADEQLDCNWLLMKTGYSSVSLNTSEPRLES
;
A
#
# COMPACT_ATOMS: atom_id res chain seq x y z
N THR A 1 27.80 35.26 14.06
CA THR A 1 26.74 36.08 14.68
C THR A 1 25.62 36.28 13.66
N ASN A 2 24.37 36.07 14.11
CA ASN A 2 23.08 36.29 13.45
C ASN A 2 22.58 35.29 12.38
N SER A 3 21.92 34.27 12.94
CA SER A 3 20.61 33.75 12.56
C SER A 3 19.63 34.77 11.96
N ARG A 4 18.91 34.39 10.89
CA ARG A 4 17.51 34.77 10.64
C ARG A 4 16.76 33.64 9.95
N LEU A 5 15.70 33.22 10.64
CA LEU A 5 14.60 32.38 10.20
C LEU A 5 13.74 33.13 9.17
N CYS A 6 13.37 32.44 8.09
CA CYS A 6 12.11 32.57 7.35
C CYS A 6 11.79 31.13 6.94
N GLY A 7 10.81 30.44 7.51
CA GLY A 7 9.38 30.71 7.29
C GLY A 7 8.88 29.73 6.22
N LEU A 8 8.73 28.45 6.58
CA LEU A 8 8.15 27.43 5.71
C LEU A 8 6.63 27.63 5.70
N SER A 9 6.13 28.32 4.68
CA SER A 9 4.74 28.23 4.25
C SER A 9 4.65 27.07 3.27
N GLY A 10 3.94 26.00 3.65
CA GLY A 10 3.72 24.85 2.79
C GLY A 10 2.77 25.22 1.65
N TYR A 11 3.30 25.31 0.44
CA TYR A 11 2.57 25.22 -0.82
C TYR A 11 3.52 24.63 -1.88
N ASP A 12 2.94 23.84 -2.77
CA ASP A 12 3.50 23.31 -4.03
C ASP A 12 4.33 22.03 -3.98
N LEU A 13 3.63 20.89 -3.93
CA LEU A 13 4.04 19.68 -4.64
C LEU A 13 2.86 19.14 -5.47
N VAL A 14 2.54 19.85 -6.55
CA VAL A 14 1.83 19.27 -7.71
C VAL A 14 2.81 19.33 -8.89
N PRO A 15 3.34 18.19 -9.37
CA PRO A 15 4.19 18.21 -10.55
C PRO A 15 3.35 18.42 -11.81
N SER A 16 3.30 19.67 -12.28
CA SER A 16 2.97 20.01 -13.66
C SER A 16 4.12 19.61 -14.59
N ASN A 17 3.79 19.31 -15.84
CA ASN A 17 4.51 18.51 -16.82
C ASN A 17 5.77 19.18 -17.44
N GLN A 18 6.64 19.77 -16.63
CA GLN A 18 7.87 20.45 -17.04
C GLN A 18 8.99 20.22 -16.01
N ASP A 19 9.66 19.06 -16.03
CA ASP A 19 11.10 18.99 -15.68
C ASP A 19 11.76 17.61 -15.92
N LYS A 20 12.00 17.26 -17.19
CA LYS A 20 12.85 16.10 -17.55
C LYS A 20 14.36 16.38 -17.44
N ARG A 21 14.79 17.48 -16.82
CA ARG A 21 16.22 17.86 -16.75
C ARG A 21 16.81 17.98 -15.33
N SER A 22 15.99 17.82 -14.30
CA SER A 22 16.43 18.00 -12.91
C SER A 22 16.86 16.69 -12.22
N PHE A 23 16.57 15.52 -12.81
CA PHE A 23 16.87 14.20 -12.21
C PHE A 23 18.32 13.72 -12.38
N GLN A 24 19.14 14.39 -13.20
CA GLN A 24 20.42 13.82 -13.65
C GLN A 24 21.66 14.24 -12.83
N ARG A 25 21.49 14.93 -11.70
CA ARG A 25 22.61 15.51 -10.94
C ARG A 25 22.97 14.82 -9.62
N CYS A 26 22.26 13.77 -9.22
CA CYS A 26 22.52 13.06 -7.96
C CYS A 26 23.04 11.62 -8.16
N LEU A 27 23.80 11.36 -9.24
CA LEU A 27 24.29 10.01 -9.56
C LEU A 27 25.82 9.80 -9.40
N LYS A 28 26.52 10.70 -8.70
CA LYS A 28 27.97 10.58 -8.49
C LYS A 28 28.33 10.73 -7.02
N CYS A 29 28.12 9.68 -6.25
CA CYS A 29 28.68 9.33 -4.93
C CYS A 29 27.67 8.32 -4.39
N THR A 30 27.86 7.01 -4.49
CA THR A 30 28.74 6.25 -3.58
C THR A 30 28.96 4.85 -4.13
N ASN A 31 30.16 4.58 -4.66
CA ASN A 31 30.76 3.26 -4.59
C ASN A 31 31.59 3.25 -3.31
N LEU A 32 31.37 2.29 -2.40
CA LEU A 32 32.41 1.63 -1.60
C LEU A 32 31.76 0.66 -0.60
N MET A 33 32.05 -0.64 -0.73
CA MET A 33 32.47 -1.60 0.32
C MET A 33 31.96 -3.04 0.11
N PRO A 34 32.73 -4.05 0.59
CA PRO A 34 33.01 -5.26 -0.17
C PRO A 34 32.33 -6.54 0.36
N ALA A 35 32.52 -7.59 -0.44
CA ALA A 35 32.07 -8.96 -0.25
C ALA A 35 32.67 -9.67 0.97
N GLY A 36 31.92 -10.65 1.48
CA GLY A 36 32.46 -11.84 2.15
C GLY A 36 31.84 -12.14 3.51
N THR A 37 31.04 -13.21 3.60
CA THR A 37 31.42 -14.48 4.30
C THR A 37 30.20 -15.40 4.36
N ALA A 38 30.39 -16.64 3.91
CA ALA A 38 29.41 -17.72 3.97
C ALA A 38 29.23 -18.23 5.41
N LEU A 39 27.98 -18.39 5.86
CA LEU A 39 27.64 -19.08 7.09
C LEU A 39 26.90 -20.39 6.77
N SER A 40 27.40 -21.45 7.38
CA SER A 40 26.97 -22.83 7.25
C SER A 40 25.53 -23.04 7.74
N ALA A 41 24.77 -23.87 7.03
CA ALA A 41 23.42 -24.26 7.36
C ALA A 41 23.37 -25.14 8.63
N VAL A 42 22.43 -24.83 9.53
CA VAL A 42 22.05 -25.66 10.68
C VAL A 42 20.65 -26.24 10.39
N PRO A 43 20.41 -27.56 10.58
CA PRO A 43 19.07 -28.13 10.43
C PRO A 43 18.16 -27.66 11.56
N GLY A 44 17.02 -27.05 11.21
CA GLY A 44 15.99 -26.65 12.16
C GLY A 44 15.19 -27.84 12.73
N PRO A 45 14.59 -27.71 13.91
CA PRO A 45 13.76 -28.74 14.53
C PRO A 45 12.41 -28.90 13.79
N GLN A 46 12.03 -30.15 13.54
CA GLN A 46 10.76 -30.54 12.92
C GLN A 46 9.61 -30.30 13.91
N VAL A 47 8.82 -29.25 13.68
CA VAL A 47 7.61 -28.97 14.48
C VAL A 47 6.41 -29.63 13.80
N GLY A 48 5.81 -30.58 14.50
CA GLY A 48 4.61 -31.30 14.06
C GLY A 48 3.41 -30.37 13.84
N SER A 49 2.67 -30.65 12.77
CA SER A 49 1.43 -29.97 12.40
C SER A 49 0.27 -30.41 13.30
N HIS A 50 0.14 -29.81 14.48
CA HIS A 50 -1.15 -29.76 15.15
C HIS A 50 -2.05 -28.76 14.42
N VAL A 51 -3.00 -29.29 13.65
CA VAL A 51 -4.06 -28.51 12.99
C VAL A 51 -5.00 -28.00 14.08
N THR A 52 -4.72 -26.81 14.62
CA THR A 52 -5.74 -26.05 15.35
C THR A 52 -6.61 -25.34 14.33
N SER A 53 -7.81 -25.87 14.15
CA SER A 53 -8.91 -25.24 13.40
C SER A 53 -9.30 -23.92 14.09
N GLY A 54 -8.61 -22.85 13.73
CA GLY A 54 -8.95 -21.47 14.04
C GLY A 54 -8.86 -20.70 12.75
N ILE A 55 -10.01 -20.28 12.19
CA ILE A 55 -10.10 -19.52 10.94
C ILE A 55 -9.56 -18.11 11.20
N SER A 56 -8.23 -17.96 11.24
CA SER A 56 -7.57 -16.70 10.97
C SER A 56 -7.47 -16.59 9.45
N ARG A 57 -8.48 -16.00 8.81
CA ARG A 57 -8.41 -15.74 7.36
C ARG A 57 -7.35 -14.68 7.12
N PHE A 58 -6.13 -15.12 6.88
CA PHE A 58 -5.12 -14.28 6.23
C PHE A 58 -5.67 -13.93 4.83
N VAL A 59 -5.77 -12.64 4.53
CA VAL A 59 -6.10 -12.19 3.17
C VAL A 59 -4.98 -12.67 2.26
N SER A 60 -5.31 -13.55 1.30
CA SER A 60 -4.35 -14.18 0.41
C SER A 60 -4.59 -13.77 -1.04
N LEU A 61 -3.51 -13.54 -1.79
CA LEU A 61 -3.58 -13.32 -3.25
C LEU A 61 -4.20 -14.51 -3.99
N SER A 62 -4.13 -15.72 -3.41
CA SER A 62 -4.76 -16.92 -3.99
C SER A 62 -6.28 -16.85 -4.03
N GLU A 63 -6.90 -15.94 -3.27
CA GLU A 63 -8.34 -15.71 -3.28
C GLU A 63 -8.77 -14.67 -4.33
N ARG A 64 -7.80 -14.00 -5.00
CA ARG A 64 -8.04 -13.02 -6.06
C ARG A 64 -8.18 -13.72 -7.41
N THR A 65 -9.17 -13.34 -8.21
CA THR A 65 -9.35 -13.90 -9.55
C THR A 65 -8.15 -13.58 -10.45
N GLY A 66 -7.60 -14.57 -11.15
CA GLY A 66 -6.59 -14.34 -12.18
C GLY A 66 -5.23 -13.88 -11.65
N CYS A 67 -4.84 -14.31 -10.45
CA CYS A 67 -3.54 -14.01 -9.84
C CYS A 67 -2.67 -15.26 -9.60
N GLN A 68 -3.10 -16.43 -10.08
CA GLN A 68 -2.29 -17.64 -10.04
C GLN A 68 -1.41 -17.74 -11.30
N GLU A 69 -0.35 -18.54 -11.20
CA GLU A 69 0.58 -18.78 -12.31
C GLU A 69 -0.18 -19.37 -13.51
N GLY A 70 -0.09 -18.71 -14.67
CA GLY A 70 -0.75 -19.16 -15.91
C GLY A 70 -2.19 -18.68 -16.09
N ASP A 71 -2.76 -17.94 -15.14
CA ASP A 71 -4.09 -17.35 -15.29
C ASP A 71 -4.11 -16.17 -16.28
N VAL A 72 -5.24 -16.00 -16.96
CA VAL A 72 -5.51 -14.79 -17.76
C VAL A 72 -6.17 -13.73 -16.88
N PRO A 73 -5.59 -12.52 -16.73
CA PRO A 73 -6.20 -11.47 -15.95
C PRO A 73 -7.50 -10.93 -16.58
N PRO A 74 -8.46 -10.44 -15.78
CA PRO A 74 -9.65 -9.75 -16.28
C PRO A 74 -9.30 -8.53 -17.16
N PRO A 75 -10.13 -8.20 -18.16
CA PRO A 75 -9.82 -7.14 -19.13
C PRO A 75 -9.81 -5.73 -18.52
N SER A 76 -10.50 -5.52 -17.40
CA SER A 76 -10.55 -4.23 -16.69
C SER A 76 -9.33 -3.99 -15.79
N ARG A 77 -8.41 -4.97 -15.68
CA ARG A 77 -7.25 -4.90 -14.80
C ARG A 77 -6.25 -3.86 -15.24
N GLN A 78 -5.81 -3.03 -14.29
CA GLN A 78 -4.79 -2.00 -14.52
C GLN A 78 -3.45 -2.40 -13.90
N ASN A 79 -2.37 -2.36 -14.67
CA ASN A 79 -1.03 -2.63 -14.14
C ASN A 79 -0.50 -1.41 -13.35
N SER A 80 -0.24 -1.61 -12.07
CA SER A 80 0.22 -0.60 -11.11
C SER A 80 1.70 -0.73 -10.73
N THR A 81 2.42 -1.71 -11.28
CA THR A 81 3.79 -2.07 -10.89
C THR A 81 4.76 -0.89 -10.93
N GLU A 82 4.76 -0.13 -12.03
CA GLU A 82 5.65 1.03 -12.18
C GLU A 82 5.30 2.15 -11.20
N ARG A 83 4.02 2.46 -11.05
CA ARG A 83 3.53 3.50 -10.13
C ARG A 83 3.88 3.16 -8.68
N LEU A 84 3.70 1.91 -8.26
CA LEU A 84 4.10 1.42 -6.94
C LEU A 84 5.61 1.47 -6.73
N SER A 85 6.40 1.13 -7.76
CA SER A 85 7.86 1.22 -7.71
C SER A 85 8.33 2.66 -7.47
N GLN A 86 7.80 3.60 -8.25
CA GLN A 86 8.11 5.04 -8.11
C GLN A 86 7.70 5.58 -6.74
N LEU A 87 6.50 5.24 -6.25
CA LEU A 87 6.05 5.64 -4.92
C LEU A 87 6.99 5.11 -3.83
N ARG A 88 7.38 3.82 -3.90
CA ARG A 88 8.29 3.21 -2.93
C ARG A 88 9.67 3.85 -2.93
N GLU A 89 10.15 4.31 -4.08
CA GLU A 89 11.42 5.03 -4.15
C GLU A 89 11.36 6.37 -3.41
N VAL A 90 10.28 7.14 -3.63
CA VAL A 90 10.04 8.38 -2.88
C VAL A 90 9.88 8.11 -1.38
N MET A 91 9.16 7.05 -1.01
CA MET A 91 9.01 6.64 0.40
C MET A 91 10.36 6.33 1.05
N ARG A 92 11.27 5.62 0.37
CA ARG A 92 12.62 5.33 0.86
C ARG A 92 13.42 6.62 1.06
N ALA A 93 13.40 7.51 0.07
CA ALA A 93 14.10 8.79 0.15
C ALA A 93 13.57 9.67 1.30
N ALA A 94 12.27 9.58 1.61
CA ALA A 94 11.63 10.29 2.71
C ALA A 94 11.75 9.59 4.08
N GLY A 95 12.27 8.36 4.14
CA GLY A 95 12.36 7.57 5.38
C GLY A 95 11.01 7.07 5.91
N VAL A 96 9.99 6.97 5.05
CA VAL A 96 8.63 6.53 5.41
C VAL A 96 8.41 5.07 5.02
N THR A 97 7.85 4.26 5.92
CA THR A 97 7.64 2.82 5.71
C THR A 97 6.21 2.45 5.27
N GLY A 98 5.26 3.36 5.44
CA GLY A 98 3.85 3.19 5.07
C GLY A 98 3.21 4.50 4.63
N TYR A 99 2.39 4.44 3.59
CA TYR A 99 1.70 5.59 3.01
C TYR A 99 0.21 5.27 2.82
N ILE A 100 -0.67 6.12 3.35
CA ILE A 100 -2.12 5.96 3.29
C ILE A 100 -2.66 6.90 2.22
N ILE A 101 -3.45 6.36 1.29
CA ILE A 101 -4.13 7.10 0.23
C ILE A 101 -5.64 6.97 0.45
N LEU A 102 -6.25 8.06 0.91
CA LEU A 102 -7.68 8.16 1.18
C LEU A 102 -8.47 8.49 -0.08
N SER A 103 -9.78 8.24 -0.02
CA SER A 103 -10.75 8.72 -1.02
C SER A 103 -11.39 10.04 -0.59
N ALA A 104 -10.54 11.02 -0.32
CA ALA A 104 -10.94 12.37 0.05
C ALA A 104 -9.96 13.38 -0.54
N ASP A 105 -10.47 14.57 -0.86
CA ASP A 105 -9.67 15.77 -1.08
C ASP A 105 -9.54 16.53 0.25
N ASP A 106 -8.87 17.68 0.22
CA ASP A 106 -8.61 18.50 1.40
C ASP A 106 -9.90 19.13 1.99
N HIS A 107 -11.02 19.01 1.28
CA HIS A 107 -12.32 19.57 1.66
C HIS A 107 -13.38 18.51 1.97
N GLN A 108 -13.03 17.23 1.94
CA GLN A 108 -13.97 16.11 2.13
C GLN A 108 -15.17 16.18 1.18
N SER A 109 -14.93 16.57 -0.07
CA SER A 109 -15.95 16.69 -1.10
C SER A 109 -16.64 15.34 -1.35
N ALA A 110 -17.95 15.38 -1.61
CA ALA A 110 -18.72 14.18 -1.95
C ALA A 110 -18.27 13.54 -3.29
N PHE A 111 -17.71 14.34 -4.20
CA PHE A 111 -17.18 13.89 -5.47
C PHE A 111 -15.81 14.50 -5.70
N LEU A 112 -14.84 13.66 -6.06
CA LEU A 112 -13.47 14.11 -6.29
C LEU A 112 -13.27 14.53 -7.74
N PRO A 113 -12.63 15.70 -7.99
CA PRO A 113 -12.12 16.03 -9.32
C PRO A 113 -11.00 15.05 -9.71
N ASP A 114 -10.74 14.90 -11.01
CA ASP A 114 -9.80 13.89 -11.51
C ASP A 114 -8.38 14.01 -10.93
N HIS A 115 -7.94 15.24 -10.63
CA HIS A 115 -6.62 15.48 -10.03
C HIS A 115 -6.49 14.96 -8.58
N ASP A 116 -7.61 14.81 -7.86
CA ASP A 116 -7.63 14.30 -6.49
C ASP A 116 -7.99 12.81 -6.39
N LYS A 117 -8.21 12.13 -7.52
CA LYS A 117 -8.43 10.67 -7.56
C LYS A 117 -7.13 9.89 -7.38
N ARG A 118 -6.34 10.21 -6.34
CA ARG A 118 -5.01 9.66 -6.04
C ARG A 118 -5.04 8.13 -5.88
N ARG A 119 -6.07 7.59 -5.20
CA ARG A 119 -6.26 6.14 -5.05
C ARG A 119 -6.48 5.45 -6.40
N HIS A 120 -7.34 6.01 -7.25
CA HIS A 120 -7.54 5.51 -8.60
C HIS A 120 -6.24 5.58 -9.42
N PHE A 121 -5.50 6.69 -9.30
CA PHE A 121 -4.22 6.83 -9.98
C PHE A 121 -3.18 5.81 -9.53
N ILE A 122 -3.08 5.43 -8.25
CA ILE A 122 -2.04 4.48 -7.81
C ILE A 122 -2.46 3.02 -8.03
N SER A 123 -3.74 2.67 -7.86
CA SER A 123 -4.20 1.27 -7.86
C SER A 123 -4.96 0.87 -9.13
N GLY A 124 -5.52 1.83 -9.87
CA GLY A 124 -6.43 1.58 -10.99
C GLY A 124 -7.90 1.34 -10.58
N PHE A 125 -8.20 1.23 -9.29
CA PHE A 125 -9.56 0.99 -8.80
C PHE A 125 -10.46 2.23 -8.94
N THR A 126 -11.62 2.08 -9.59
CA THR A 126 -12.55 3.19 -9.90
C THR A 126 -13.71 3.36 -8.92
N GLY A 127 -13.96 2.39 -8.04
CA GLY A 127 -15.10 2.44 -7.11
C GLY A 127 -15.05 3.68 -6.21
N SER A 128 -16.19 4.24 -5.80
CA SER A 128 -16.19 5.54 -5.12
C SER A 128 -15.60 5.52 -3.70
N ALA A 129 -15.65 4.36 -3.02
CA ALA A 129 -15.28 4.23 -1.62
C ALA A 129 -14.15 3.21 -1.40
N GLY A 130 -13.22 3.54 -0.49
CA GLY A 130 -12.14 2.66 -0.10
C GLY A 130 -10.82 3.38 0.14
N ASP A 131 -9.94 2.79 0.94
CA ASP A 131 -8.65 3.36 1.32
C ASP A 131 -7.53 2.42 0.91
N ALA A 132 -6.47 2.99 0.34
CA ALA A 132 -5.28 2.26 -0.05
C ALA A 132 -4.16 2.50 0.95
N VAL A 133 -3.40 1.46 1.27
CA VAL A 133 -2.18 1.55 2.07
C VAL A 133 -1.06 0.88 1.29
N VAL A 134 0.04 1.60 1.09
CA VAL A 134 1.24 1.09 0.45
C VAL A 134 2.36 1.04 1.49
N THR A 135 3.00 -0.11 1.60
CA THR A 135 4.24 -0.27 2.37
C THR A 135 5.41 -0.47 1.41
N LEU A 136 6.63 -0.56 1.95
CA LEU A 136 7.82 -0.85 1.16
C LEU A 136 7.77 -2.22 0.45
N THR A 137 6.93 -3.15 0.93
CA THR A 137 6.88 -4.53 0.43
C THR A 137 5.51 -4.98 -0.06
N SER A 138 4.43 -4.35 0.40
CA SER A 138 3.05 -4.73 0.09
C SER A 138 2.19 -3.53 -0.29
N ALA A 139 1.03 -3.78 -0.89
CA ALA A 139 -0.02 -2.81 -1.10
C ALA A 139 -1.36 -3.46 -0.76
N ALA A 140 -2.25 -2.74 -0.09
CA ALA A 140 -3.56 -3.23 0.33
C ALA A 140 -4.62 -2.16 0.06
N LEU A 141 -5.82 -2.59 -0.31
CA LEU A 141 -6.97 -1.70 -0.53
C LEU A 141 -8.17 -2.23 0.23
N TRP A 142 -8.72 -1.41 1.13
CA TRP A 142 -9.98 -1.64 1.80
C TRP A 142 -11.10 -1.04 0.99
N THR A 143 -12.18 -1.79 0.80
CA THR A 143 -13.42 -1.25 0.25
C THR A 143 -14.61 -1.95 0.90
N ASP A 144 -15.82 -1.51 0.57
CA ASP A 144 -17.07 -2.10 1.05
C ASP A 144 -17.63 -3.13 0.05
N SER A 145 -18.67 -3.85 0.48
CA SER A 145 -19.23 -4.96 -0.28
C SER A 145 -19.80 -4.59 -1.65
N ARG A 146 -20.11 -3.32 -1.90
CA ARG A 146 -20.60 -2.85 -3.21
C ARG A 146 -19.52 -2.99 -4.28
N TYR A 147 -18.25 -2.96 -3.87
CA TYR A 147 -17.11 -2.88 -4.76
C TYR A 147 -16.20 -4.11 -4.74
N TYR A 148 -16.54 -5.20 -4.04
CA TYR A 148 -15.66 -6.37 -3.95
C TYR A 148 -15.34 -7.00 -5.31
N GLN A 149 -16.35 -7.16 -6.16
CA GLN A 149 -16.14 -7.73 -7.49
C GLN A 149 -15.35 -6.75 -8.38
N GLU A 150 -15.75 -5.48 -8.40
CA GLU A 150 -15.07 -4.45 -9.17
C GLU A 150 -13.59 -4.33 -8.78
N ALA A 151 -13.29 -4.35 -7.48
CA ALA A 151 -11.92 -4.30 -6.97
C ALA A 151 -11.13 -5.57 -7.31
N ASP A 152 -11.75 -6.74 -7.27
CA ASP A 152 -11.09 -8.00 -7.63
C ASP A 152 -10.67 -8.04 -9.11
N GLU A 153 -11.53 -7.51 -9.98
CA GLU A 153 -11.30 -7.45 -11.42
C GLU A 153 -10.26 -6.37 -11.80
N GLN A 154 -10.35 -5.17 -11.22
CA GLN A 154 -9.54 -4.02 -11.62
C GLN A 154 -8.14 -3.98 -11.02
N LEU A 155 -7.98 -4.40 -9.76
CA LEU A 155 -6.68 -4.38 -9.08
C LEU A 155 -5.79 -5.49 -9.63
N ASP A 156 -4.52 -5.17 -9.91
CA ASP A 156 -3.53 -6.20 -10.21
C ASP A 156 -3.10 -6.99 -8.96
N CYS A 157 -2.25 -7.99 -9.20
CA CYS A 157 -1.81 -8.92 -8.16
C CYS A 157 -0.76 -8.34 -7.20
N ASN A 158 -0.42 -7.05 -7.33
CA ASN A 158 0.37 -6.34 -6.32
C ASN A 158 -0.48 -5.95 -5.10
N TRP A 159 -1.82 -5.98 -5.23
CA TRP A 159 -2.76 -5.48 -4.22
C TRP A 159 -3.46 -6.61 -3.47
N LEU A 160 -3.41 -6.52 -2.14
CA LEU A 160 -4.29 -7.28 -1.25
C LEU A 160 -5.65 -6.58 -1.18
N LEU A 161 -6.72 -7.30 -1.53
CA LEU A 161 -8.09 -6.79 -1.41
C LEU A 161 -8.63 -7.09 -0.01
N MET A 162 -8.83 -6.05 0.77
CA MET A 162 -9.31 -6.12 2.14
C MET A 162 -10.83 -5.85 2.16
N LYS A 163 -11.62 -6.88 2.48
CA LYS A 163 -13.09 -6.82 2.48
C LYS A 163 -13.61 -6.31 3.83
N THR A 164 -14.14 -5.08 3.88
CA THR A 164 -14.65 -4.44 5.11
C THR A 164 -15.97 -5.09 5.57
N GLY A 165 -16.01 -5.66 6.78
CA GLY A 165 -17.23 -6.25 7.34
C GLY A 165 -17.09 -7.68 7.87
N TYR A 166 -15.89 -8.26 7.84
CA TYR A 166 -15.59 -9.49 8.59
C TYR A 166 -15.01 -9.14 9.96
N SER A 167 -15.87 -9.18 10.98
CA SER A 167 -15.48 -9.02 12.38
C SER A 167 -14.65 -10.23 12.84
N SER A 168 -13.33 -10.07 12.84
CA SER A 168 -12.46 -10.76 13.81
C SER A 168 -11.75 -9.78 14.73
N VAL A 169 -12.25 -8.54 14.84
CA VAL A 169 -11.89 -7.67 15.96
C VAL A 169 -12.54 -8.25 17.21
N SER A 170 -11.81 -9.16 17.87
CA SER A 170 -12.07 -9.50 19.26
C SER A 170 -11.73 -8.27 20.07
N LEU A 171 -12.69 -7.35 20.24
CA LEU A 171 -12.64 -6.42 21.35
C LEU A 171 -12.80 -7.28 22.60
N ASN A 172 -11.67 -7.70 23.17
CA ASN A 172 -11.61 -7.94 24.60
C ASN A 172 -11.90 -6.59 25.28
N THR A 173 -13.18 -6.27 25.45
CA THR A 173 -13.62 -5.27 26.42
C THR A 173 -14.22 -6.04 27.58
N SER A 174 -13.36 -6.62 28.42
CA SER A 174 -13.73 -6.91 29.81
C SER A 174 -13.75 -5.59 30.59
N GLU A 175 -14.72 -4.72 30.31
CA GLU A 175 -15.11 -3.68 31.25
C GLU A 175 -16.15 -4.25 32.22
N PRO A 176 -15.91 -4.21 33.54
CA PRO A 176 -16.92 -4.62 34.51
C PRO A 176 -18.02 -3.55 34.55
N ARG A 177 -19.22 -3.92 34.13
CA ARG A 177 -20.45 -3.16 34.35
C ARG A 177 -20.66 -3.03 35.86
N LEU A 178 -20.42 -1.85 36.40
CA LEU A 178 -20.98 -1.45 37.69
C LEU A 178 -22.49 -1.26 37.49
N GLU A 179 -23.28 -2.23 37.94
CA GLU A 179 -24.71 -2.03 38.14
C GLU A 179 -24.92 -1.23 39.44
N SER A 180 -25.67 -0.14 39.34
CA SER A 180 -26.17 0.68 40.46
C SER A 180 -27.60 0.29 40.80
#